data_AF-A0A7J2U0Y7-F1
#
_entry.id   AF-A0A7J2U0Y7-F1
#
_cell.length_a   1.000
_cell.length_b   1.000
_cell.length_c   1.000
_cell.angle_alpha   90.00
_cell.angle_beta   90.00
_cell.angle_gamma   90.00
#
_symmetry.space_group_name_H-M   'P 1'
#
loop_
_entity.id
_entity.type
_entity.pdbx_description
1 polymer ?
#
loop_
_entity_poly.entity_id
_entity_poly.type
_entity_poly.pdbx_seq_one_letter_code
_entity_poly.pdbx_strand_id
1 'polypeptide(L)'
;MSSEKTITVEDIKRQFDVCLDLLKILNGYSAKLTELAKAICRSINLTEDLRIILTLKRFYEYEIEEIPLKSEIDKAVKTIVSMRRDVEGLYNPKKKTIILPILDPPRDICTTLAHELTHHCQFVCHTNSCRDICEYWLSPEEADEIRLQIPYDLRPYEIEAYGKDKSLCSKISEFKEFKEFVDTMVEAFNKVGEWIVHFKMACGSH
;
A
#
# COMPACT_ATOMS: atom_id res chain seq x y z
N MET A 1 26.95 -24.06 26.61
CA MET A 1 27.53 -24.46 25.31
C MET A 1 26.45 -24.27 24.26
N SER A 2 26.57 -23.25 23.42
CA SER A 2 25.67 -23.05 22.28
C SER A 2 26.08 -24.04 21.20
N SER A 3 25.24 -25.02 20.87
CA SER A 3 25.48 -25.86 19.69
C SER A 3 25.20 -25.01 18.46
N GLU A 4 26.23 -24.69 17.68
CA GLU A 4 26.03 -24.13 16.34
C GLU A 4 25.21 -25.13 15.52
N LYS A 5 23.95 -24.79 15.21
CA LYS A 5 23.12 -25.57 14.31
C LYS A 5 23.77 -25.49 12.91
N THR A 6 24.35 -26.59 12.44
CA THR A 6 24.83 -26.69 11.06
C THR A 6 23.63 -26.64 10.12
N ILE A 7 23.50 -25.55 9.36
CA ILE A 7 22.46 -25.38 8.33
C ILE A 7 22.86 -26.24 7.12
N THR A 8 21.94 -27.11 6.66
CA THR A 8 22.17 -27.98 5.51
C THR A 8 21.71 -27.32 4.19
N VAL A 9 22.16 -27.86 3.05
CA VAL A 9 21.68 -27.41 1.73
C VAL A 9 20.18 -27.67 1.57
N GLU A 10 19.70 -28.77 2.14
CA GLU A 10 18.28 -29.13 2.19
C GLU A 10 17.46 -28.11 2.99
N ASP A 11 17.99 -27.59 4.10
CA ASP A 11 17.34 -26.52 4.88
C ASP A 11 17.20 -25.23 4.06
N ILE A 12 18.25 -24.84 3.32
CA ILE A 12 18.25 -23.64 2.47
C ILE A 12 17.23 -23.79 1.32
N LYS A 13 17.20 -24.95 0.65
CA LYS A 13 16.23 -25.23 -0.42
C LYS A 13 14.80 -25.14 0.11
N ARG A 14 14.53 -25.74 1.27
CA ARG A 14 13.20 -25.67 1.89
C ARG A 14 12.79 -24.23 2.21
N GLN A 15 13.69 -23.41 2.76
CA GLN A 15 13.40 -22.00 3.03
C GLN A 15 13.11 -21.22 1.74
N PHE A 16 13.87 -21.48 0.67
CA PHE A 16 13.69 -20.84 -0.62
C PHE A 16 12.34 -21.19 -1.26
N ASP A 17 11.98 -22.47 -1.29
CA ASP A 17 10.70 -22.94 -1.84
C ASP A 17 9.51 -22.29 -1.12
N VAL A 18 9.58 -22.20 0.21
CA VAL A 18 8.54 -21.57 1.02
C VAL A 18 8.41 -20.07 0.68
N CYS A 19 9.52 -19.35 0.50
CA CYS A 19 9.50 -17.95 0.05
C CYS A 19 8.92 -17.78 -1.36
N LEU A 20 9.22 -18.70 -2.29
CA LEU A 20 8.63 -18.68 -3.64
C LEU A 20 7.11 -18.86 -3.60
N ASP A 21 6.61 -19.72 -2.71
CA ASP A 21 5.17 -19.93 -2.57
C ASP A 21 4.46 -18.68 -2.02
N LEU A 22 5.09 -17.94 -1.10
CA LEU A 22 4.55 -16.64 -0.67
C LEU A 22 4.48 -15.65 -1.83
N LEU A 23 5.54 -15.56 -2.62
CA LEU A 23 5.57 -14.67 -3.77
C LEU A 23 4.45 -15.01 -4.77
N LYS A 24 4.18 -16.30 -5.00
CA LYS A 24 3.05 -16.74 -5.83
C LYS A 24 1.71 -16.31 -5.23
N ILE A 25 1.51 -16.49 -3.92
CA ILE A 25 0.30 -16.07 -3.20
C ILE A 25 0.09 -14.57 -3.36
N LEU A 26 1.10 -13.76 -3.00
CA LEU A 26 1.02 -12.30 -3.07
C LEU A 26 0.77 -11.81 -4.49
N ASN A 27 1.45 -12.37 -5.49
CA ASN A 27 1.26 -11.99 -6.89
C ASN A 27 -0.14 -12.37 -7.40
N GLY A 28 -0.65 -13.55 -7.03
CA GLY A 28 -1.99 -14.00 -7.41
C GLY A 28 -3.08 -13.07 -6.88
N TYR A 29 -3.03 -12.70 -5.60
CA TYR A 29 -3.98 -11.77 -5.01
C TYR A 29 -3.78 -10.34 -5.52
N SER A 30 -2.54 -9.88 -5.71
CA SER A 30 -2.24 -8.57 -6.31
C SER A 30 -2.87 -8.42 -7.70
N ALA A 31 -2.82 -9.46 -8.53
CA ALA A 31 -3.44 -9.46 -9.85
C ALA A 31 -4.97 -9.38 -9.76
N LYS A 32 -5.60 -10.18 -8.90
CA LYS A 32 -7.06 -10.12 -8.69
C LYS A 32 -7.53 -8.74 -8.21
N LEU A 33 -6.86 -8.19 -7.20
CA LEU A 33 -7.16 -6.86 -6.66
C LEU A 33 -6.97 -5.77 -7.72
N THR A 34 -5.93 -5.89 -8.55
CA THR A 34 -5.72 -4.97 -9.68
C THR A 34 -6.92 -4.95 -10.61
N GLU A 35 -7.43 -6.11 -11.02
CA GLU A 35 -8.58 -6.17 -11.95
C GLU A 35 -9.86 -5.64 -11.31
N LEU A 36 -10.07 -5.89 -10.01
CA LEU A 36 -11.21 -5.32 -9.26
C LEU A 36 -11.10 -3.79 -9.14
N ALA A 37 -9.92 -3.27 -8.81
CA ALA A 37 -9.69 -1.83 -8.74
C ALA A 37 -9.85 -1.14 -10.10
N LYS A 38 -9.40 -1.76 -11.19
CA LYS A 38 -9.69 -1.26 -12.56
C LYS A 38 -11.18 -1.22 -12.86
N ALA A 39 -11.92 -2.26 -12.46
CA ALA A 39 -13.36 -2.28 -12.63
C ALA A 39 -14.05 -1.16 -11.82
N ILE A 40 -13.61 -0.91 -10.59
CA ILE A 40 -14.07 0.25 -9.80
C ILE A 40 -13.74 1.56 -10.52
N CYS A 41 -12.51 1.73 -11.05
CA CYS A 41 -12.11 2.91 -11.81
C CYS A 41 -13.02 3.16 -13.02
N ARG A 42 -13.35 2.12 -13.80
CA ARG A 42 -14.34 2.23 -14.89
C ARG A 42 -15.68 2.78 -14.40
N SER A 43 -16.20 2.23 -13.30
CA SER A 43 -17.49 2.63 -12.73
C SER A 43 -17.52 4.08 -12.24
N ILE A 44 -16.37 4.67 -11.92
CA ILE A 44 -16.25 6.07 -11.49
C ILE A 44 -15.67 7.01 -12.57
N ASN A 45 -15.49 6.54 -13.82
CA ASN A 45 -14.86 7.29 -14.92
C ASN A 45 -13.40 7.73 -14.63
N LEU A 46 -12.65 6.92 -13.89
CA LEU A 46 -11.22 7.06 -13.71
C LEU A 46 -10.48 6.10 -14.66
N THR A 47 -9.28 6.48 -15.08
CA THR A 47 -8.45 5.60 -15.93
C THR A 47 -8.10 4.28 -15.22
N GLU A 48 -7.99 3.22 -16.00
CA GLU A 48 -7.71 1.85 -15.53
C GLU A 48 -6.21 1.53 -15.53
N ASP A 49 -5.36 2.50 -15.87
CA ASP A 49 -3.91 2.33 -15.93
C ASP A 49 -3.29 2.33 -14.53
N LEU A 50 -3.69 1.36 -13.72
CA LEU A 50 -3.23 1.15 -12.36
C LEU A 50 -2.91 -0.32 -12.09
N ARG A 51 -2.08 -0.52 -11.07
CA ARG A 51 -1.76 -1.84 -10.52
C ARG A 51 -1.83 -1.81 -9.00
N ILE A 52 -2.22 -2.93 -8.41
CA ILE A 52 -2.10 -3.16 -6.96
C ILE A 52 -0.97 -4.15 -6.70
N ILE A 53 -0.18 -3.89 -5.66
CA ILE A 53 0.83 -4.81 -5.11
C ILE A 53 0.57 -4.99 -3.63
N LEU A 54 0.42 -6.24 -3.20
CA LEU A 54 0.43 -6.61 -1.79
C LEU A 54 1.86 -6.74 -1.29
N THR A 55 2.12 -6.18 -0.11
CA THR A 55 3.44 -6.25 0.55
C THR A 55 3.31 -6.66 2.01
N LEU A 56 4.36 -7.31 2.52
CA LEU A 56 4.49 -7.56 3.96
C LEU A 56 5.05 -6.34 4.71
N LYS A 57 5.62 -5.36 3.97
CA LYS A 57 6.21 -4.17 4.55
C LYS A 57 5.11 -3.24 5.08
N ARG A 58 5.27 -2.74 6.30
CA ARG A 58 4.51 -1.60 6.83
C ARG A 58 5.13 -0.30 6.34
N PHE A 59 4.31 0.71 6.13
CA PHE A 59 4.76 2.04 5.76
C PHE A 59 4.56 2.99 6.92
N TYR A 60 5.59 3.79 7.19
CA TYR A 60 5.51 4.90 8.12
C TYR A 60 5.76 6.21 7.39
N GLU A 61 5.11 7.28 7.83
CA GLU A 61 5.25 8.61 7.20
C GLU A 61 6.73 9.04 7.05
N TYR A 62 7.57 8.79 8.06
CA TYR A 62 8.99 9.15 8.01
C TYR A 62 9.81 8.34 7.01
N GLU A 63 9.37 7.14 6.63
CA GLU A 63 10.01 6.36 5.57
C GLU A 63 9.64 6.90 4.18
N ILE A 64 8.49 7.58 4.08
CA ILE A 64 8.02 8.23 2.85
C ILE A 64 8.61 9.65 2.72
N GLU A 65 8.93 10.29 3.84
CA GLU A 65 9.62 11.56 3.89
C GLU A 65 11.14 11.38 3.74
N GLU A 66 11.66 11.35 2.49
CA GLU A 66 13.10 11.40 2.18
C GLU A 66 13.73 12.77 2.49
N ILE A 67 13.53 13.31 3.70
CA ILE A 67 14.22 14.53 4.12
C ILE A 67 15.60 14.13 4.64
N PRO A 68 16.71 14.66 4.12
CA PRO A 68 18.03 14.46 4.73
C PRO A 68 18.02 15.10 6.11
N LEU A 69 17.84 14.26 7.13
CA LEU A 69 17.82 14.68 8.52
C LEU A 69 19.23 15.15 8.91
N LYS A 70 19.33 16.44 9.24
CA LYS A 70 20.60 17.15 9.48
C LYS A 70 21.32 16.67 10.75
N SER A 71 20.63 16.03 11.69
CA SER A 71 21.22 15.48 12.92
C SER A 71 20.57 14.16 13.33
N GLU A 72 21.31 13.30 14.05
CA GLU A 72 20.74 12.06 14.64
C GLU A 72 19.66 12.35 15.70
N ILE A 73 19.70 13.53 16.32
CA ILE A 73 18.67 13.98 17.27
C ILE A 73 17.38 14.31 16.53
N ASP A 74 17.45 14.97 15.36
CA ASP A 74 16.28 15.21 14.52
C ASP A 74 15.70 13.90 13.99
N LYS A 75 16.55 12.91 13.67
CA LYS A 75 16.08 11.55 13.35
C LYS A 75 15.33 10.94 14.53
N ALA A 76 15.90 10.94 15.74
CA ALA A 76 15.27 10.33 16.91
C ALA A 76 13.97 11.04 17.32
N VAL A 77 13.94 12.38 17.35
CA VAL A 77 12.75 13.16 17.69
C VAL A 77 11.67 12.98 16.64
N LYS A 78 12.02 13.03 15.35
CA LYS A 78 11.05 12.78 14.28
C LYS A 78 10.55 11.35 14.36
N THR A 79 11.40 10.33 14.46
CA THR A 79 10.99 8.94 14.68
C THR A 79 10.02 8.82 15.85
N ILE A 80 10.25 9.48 17.00
CA ILE A 80 9.32 9.43 18.14
C ILE A 80 7.96 10.12 17.85
N VAL A 81 7.96 11.19 17.04
CA VAL A 81 6.75 11.97 16.69
C VAL A 81 5.99 11.35 15.50
N SER A 82 6.69 10.82 14.51
CA SER A 82 6.22 10.18 13.27
C SER A 82 6.01 8.67 13.39
N MET A 83 6.43 8.05 14.51
CA MET A 83 6.00 6.70 14.90
C MET A 83 4.49 6.61 15.16
N ARG A 84 3.73 7.69 14.98
CA ARG A 84 2.34 7.79 15.38
C ARG A 84 1.32 7.52 14.27
N ARG A 85 1.72 7.39 13.00
CA ARG A 85 0.78 7.12 11.92
C ARG A 85 1.30 6.08 10.94
N ASP A 86 0.63 4.94 10.98
CA ASP A 86 0.74 3.92 9.95
C ASP A 86 0.13 4.48 8.67
N VAL A 87 0.85 4.32 7.56
CA VAL A 87 0.33 4.63 6.23
C VAL A 87 -0.32 3.36 5.68
N GLU A 88 -1.65 3.37 5.58
CA GLU A 88 -2.46 2.19 5.25
C GLU A 88 -2.39 1.79 3.77
N GLY A 89 -1.87 2.67 2.90
CA GLY A 89 -1.61 2.43 1.48
C GLY A 89 -0.57 3.42 0.92
N LEU A 90 0.07 3.07 -0.20
CA LEU A 90 1.01 3.98 -0.85
C LEU A 90 0.86 3.96 -2.37
N TYR A 91 0.56 5.12 -2.95
CA TYR A 91 0.57 5.31 -4.39
C TYR A 91 1.95 5.70 -4.90
N ASN A 92 2.47 4.91 -5.84
CA ASN A 92 3.67 5.21 -6.60
C ASN A 92 3.29 5.79 -7.97
N PRO A 93 3.44 7.11 -8.20
CA PRO A 93 3.01 7.75 -9.44
C PRO A 93 3.85 7.33 -10.65
N LYS A 94 5.16 7.09 -10.48
CA LYS A 94 6.06 6.66 -11.57
C LYS A 94 5.71 5.28 -12.12
N LYS A 95 5.12 4.42 -11.28
CA LYS A 95 4.71 3.05 -11.65
C LYS A 95 3.19 2.89 -11.74
N LYS A 96 2.42 3.95 -11.50
CA LYS A 96 0.95 3.94 -11.38
C LYS A 96 0.46 2.76 -10.53
N THR A 97 1.10 2.58 -9.37
CA THR A 97 0.94 1.37 -8.55
C THR A 97 0.49 1.76 -7.16
N ILE A 98 -0.61 1.19 -6.70
CA ILE A 98 -1.06 1.23 -5.31
C ILE A 98 -0.41 0.06 -4.57
N ILE A 99 0.26 0.33 -3.45
CA ILE A 99 0.93 -0.67 -2.63
C ILE A 99 0.17 -0.80 -1.31
N LEU A 100 -0.34 -2.00 -1.03
CA LEU A 100 -1.16 -2.26 0.16
C LEU A 100 -0.42 -3.23 1.11
N PRO A 101 -0.22 -2.86 2.38
CA PRO A 101 0.28 -3.79 3.39
C PRO A 101 -0.75 -4.88 3.69
N ILE A 102 -0.29 -6.13 3.80
CA ILE A 102 -1.17 -7.30 4.06
C ILE A 102 -0.96 -7.91 5.44
N LEU A 103 0.03 -7.50 6.23
CA LEU A 103 0.22 -8.03 7.59
C LEU A 103 -0.61 -7.32 8.66
N ASP A 104 -1.10 -6.14 8.32
CA ASP A 104 -2.02 -5.34 9.12
C ASP A 104 -2.96 -4.73 8.09
N PRO A 105 -4.03 -5.45 7.70
CA PRO A 105 -4.93 -4.94 6.68
C PRO A 105 -5.47 -3.59 7.17
N PRO A 106 -5.71 -2.64 6.25
CA PRO A 106 -6.23 -1.33 6.62
C PRO A 106 -7.42 -1.47 7.56
N ARG A 107 -7.47 -0.64 8.61
CA ARG A 107 -8.62 -0.64 9.52
C ARG A 107 -9.89 -0.28 8.76
N ASP A 108 -9.74 0.53 7.72
CA ASP A 108 -10.76 0.87 6.76
C ASP A 108 -10.22 0.73 5.32
N ILE A 109 -10.47 -0.45 4.72
CA ILE A 109 -10.09 -0.77 3.34
C ILE A 109 -10.76 0.19 2.35
N CYS A 110 -11.97 0.67 2.66
CA CYS A 110 -12.73 1.54 1.77
C CYS A 110 -12.08 2.90 1.67
N THR A 111 -11.80 3.54 2.82
CA THR A 111 -11.13 4.84 2.84
C THR A 111 -9.72 4.76 2.30
N THR A 112 -8.98 3.69 2.61
CA THR A 112 -7.63 3.48 2.05
C THR A 112 -7.67 3.39 0.54
N LEU A 113 -8.55 2.55 -0.03
CA LEU A 113 -8.66 2.46 -1.48
C LEU A 113 -9.11 3.78 -2.10
N ALA A 114 -10.08 4.48 -1.49
CA ALA A 114 -10.51 5.80 -1.94
C ALA A 114 -9.36 6.83 -1.93
N HIS A 115 -8.56 6.84 -0.88
CA HIS A 115 -7.39 7.72 -0.74
C HIS A 115 -6.40 7.49 -1.88
N GLU A 116 -6.01 6.23 -2.10
CA GLU A 116 -5.04 5.85 -3.13
C GLU A 116 -5.59 6.04 -4.56
N LEU A 117 -6.90 5.87 -4.76
CA LEU A 117 -7.56 6.19 -6.04
C LEU A 117 -7.63 7.69 -6.29
N THR A 118 -7.73 8.51 -5.24
CA THR A 118 -7.65 9.97 -5.36
C THR A 118 -6.25 10.35 -5.80
N HIS A 119 -5.20 9.81 -5.17
CA HIS A 119 -3.83 9.98 -5.66
C HIS A 119 -3.68 9.52 -7.11
N HIS A 120 -4.20 8.34 -7.46
CA HIS A 120 -4.20 7.89 -8.84
C HIS A 120 -4.78 8.96 -9.78
N CYS A 121 -5.98 9.47 -9.49
CA CYS A 121 -6.58 10.58 -10.23
C CYS A 121 -5.65 11.79 -10.37
N GLN A 122 -5.07 12.27 -9.27
CA GLN A 122 -4.23 13.48 -9.25
C GLN A 122 -3.02 13.40 -10.19
N PHE A 123 -2.49 12.18 -10.42
CA PHE A 123 -1.29 11.95 -11.23
C PHE A 123 -1.56 11.51 -12.67
N VAL A 124 -2.75 10.99 -12.98
CA VAL A 124 -3.01 10.40 -14.32
C VAL A 124 -4.26 10.91 -15.01
N CYS A 125 -5.15 11.61 -14.31
CA CYS A 125 -6.39 12.09 -14.88
C CYS A 125 -6.44 13.63 -14.88
N HIS A 126 -6.32 14.20 -16.08
CA HIS A 126 -6.32 15.66 -16.30
C HIS A 126 -7.55 16.13 -17.09
N THR A 127 -8.64 15.37 -17.02
CA THR A 127 -9.87 15.63 -17.79
C THR A 127 -10.99 16.09 -16.86
N ASN A 128 -12.02 16.75 -17.42
CA ASN A 128 -13.18 17.17 -16.65
C ASN A 128 -14.00 16.00 -16.08
N SER A 129 -13.86 14.79 -16.64
CA SER A 129 -14.62 13.60 -16.22
C SER A 129 -14.24 13.06 -14.85
N CYS A 130 -13.05 13.38 -14.35
CA CYS A 130 -12.55 12.92 -13.04
C CYS A 130 -12.46 14.04 -11.99
N ARG A 131 -12.98 15.24 -12.29
CA ARG A 131 -13.00 16.36 -11.32
C ARG A 131 -13.77 16.05 -10.05
N ASP A 132 -14.75 15.16 -10.12
CA ASP A 132 -15.50 14.70 -8.95
C ASP A 132 -14.66 13.80 -8.03
N ILE A 133 -13.51 13.32 -8.50
CA ILE A 133 -12.55 12.50 -7.74
C ILE A 133 -11.39 13.37 -7.25
N CYS A 134 -10.77 14.16 -8.14
CA CYS A 134 -9.67 15.06 -7.80
C CYS A 134 -9.74 16.39 -8.56
N GLU A 135 -9.41 17.48 -7.87
CA GLU A 135 -9.31 18.86 -8.34
C GLU A 135 -7.85 19.32 -8.38
N TYR A 136 -6.97 18.73 -7.57
CA TYR A 136 -5.53 18.99 -7.61
C TYR A 136 -4.83 18.01 -8.56
N TRP A 137 -3.99 18.54 -9.46
CA TRP A 137 -3.20 17.72 -10.37
C TRP A 137 -1.73 18.03 -10.21
N LEU A 138 -0.91 16.99 -10.30
CA LEU A 138 0.54 17.15 -10.19
C LEU A 138 1.27 16.06 -10.98
N SER A 139 2.43 16.44 -11.52
CA SER A 139 3.41 15.51 -12.05
C SER A 139 4.14 14.77 -10.93
N PRO A 140 4.73 13.60 -11.21
CA PRO A 140 5.59 12.90 -10.25
C PRO A 140 6.74 13.79 -9.72
N GLU A 141 7.29 14.65 -10.58
CA GLU A 141 8.37 15.56 -10.23
C GLU A 141 7.92 16.66 -9.26
N GLU A 142 6.76 17.28 -9.51
CA GLU A 142 6.16 18.27 -8.59
C GLU A 142 5.84 17.64 -7.22
N ALA A 143 5.36 16.39 -7.19
CA ALA A 143 5.13 15.68 -5.95
C ALA A 143 6.42 15.47 -5.16
N ASP A 144 7.51 15.08 -5.85
CA ASP A 144 8.82 14.91 -5.22
C ASP A 144 9.35 16.25 -4.66
N GLU A 145 9.15 17.37 -5.36
CA GLU A 145 9.52 18.71 -4.87
C GLU A 145 8.71 19.12 -3.63
N ILE A 146 7.40 18.87 -3.62
CA ILE A 146 6.52 19.14 -2.47
C ILE A 146 6.94 18.30 -1.26
N ARG A 147 7.26 17.01 -1.48
CA ARG A 147 7.66 16.06 -0.42
C ARG A 147 8.88 16.52 0.36
N LEU A 148 9.82 17.20 -0.30
CA LEU A 148 11.04 17.72 0.31
C LEU A 148 10.80 18.98 1.17
N GLN A 149 9.72 19.70 0.91
CA GLN A 149 9.45 21.02 1.51
C GLN A 149 8.35 20.98 2.56
N ILE A 150 7.37 20.08 2.41
CA ILE A 150 6.14 20.07 3.19
C ILE A 150 5.95 18.71 3.87
N PRO A 151 5.73 18.67 5.20
CA PRO A 151 5.38 17.45 5.93
C PRO A 151 4.14 16.76 5.35
N TYR A 152 4.09 15.43 5.42
CA TYR A 152 3.07 14.57 4.80
C TYR A 152 1.64 15.14 4.91
N ASP A 153 1.13 15.29 6.12
CA ASP A 153 -0.24 15.77 6.40
C ASP A 153 -0.58 17.17 5.87
N LEU A 154 0.44 17.97 5.54
CA LEU A 154 0.27 19.37 5.13
C LEU A 154 0.43 19.55 3.62
N ARG A 155 0.72 18.48 2.87
CA ARG A 155 0.88 18.56 1.42
C ARG A 155 -0.49 18.81 0.78
N PRO A 156 -0.60 19.74 -0.19
CA PRO A 156 -1.89 20.09 -0.79
C PRO A 156 -2.66 18.89 -1.34
N TYR A 157 -1.96 17.96 -1.99
CA TYR A 157 -2.55 16.78 -2.60
C TYR A 157 -2.97 15.71 -1.57
N GLU A 158 -2.33 15.64 -0.40
CA GLU A 158 -2.73 14.79 0.73
C GLU A 158 -3.98 15.36 1.42
N ILE A 159 -4.01 16.68 1.65
CA ILE A 159 -5.17 17.38 2.22
C ILE A 159 -6.41 17.15 1.36
N GLU A 160 -6.27 17.24 0.04
CA GLU A 160 -7.37 16.91 -0.86
C GLU A 160 -7.79 15.45 -0.74
N ALA A 161 -6.86 14.51 -0.79
CA ALA A 161 -7.17 13.08 -0.70
C ALA A 161 -7.99 12.77 0.56
N TYR A 162 -7.52 13.23 1.73
CA TYR A 162 -8.28 13.11 2.99
C TYR A 162 -9.66 13.77 2.95
N GLY A 163 -9.78 14.91 2.25
CA GLY A 163 -11.06 15.60 2.04
C GLY A 163 -12.05 14.81 1.19
N LYS A 164 -11.57 13.91 0.33
CA LYS A 164 -12.38 13.10 -0.61
C LYS A 164 -12.62 11.66 -0.13
N ASP A 165 -11.86 11.16 0.85
CA ASP A 165 -11.94 9.78 1.35
C ASP A 165 -13.38 9.30 1.57
N LYS A 166 -14.18 10.04 2.36
CA LYS A 166 -15.54 9.62 2.75
C LYS A 166 -16.51 9.59 1.58
N SER A 167 -16.50 10.63 0.74
CA SER A 167 -17.44 10.72 -0.39
C SER A 167 -17.11 9.69 -1.46
N LEU A 168 -15.83 9.50 -1.77
CA LEU A 168 -15.40 8.50 -2.73
C LEU A 168 -15.57 7.09 -2.19
N CYS A 169 -15.26 6.83 -0.92
CA CYS A 169 -15.56 5.55 -0.26
C CYS A 169 -17.04 5.20 -0.37
N SER A 170 -17.94 6.14 -0.01
CA SER A 170 -19.39 5.92 -0.13
C SER A 170 -19.76 5.51 -1.54
N LYS A 171 -19.25 6.22 -2.55
CA LYS A 171 -19.52 5.93 -3.96
C LYS A 171 -19.00 4.56 -4.40
N ILE A 172 -17.75 4.21 -4.08
CA ILE A 172 -17.19 2.92 -4.51
C ILE A 172 -17.81 1.74 -3.78
N SER A 173 -18.29 1.94 -2.55
CA SER A 173 -18.91 0.89 -1.74
C SER A 173 -20.24 0.37 -2.30
N GLU A 174 -20.87 1.14 -3.19
CA GLU A 174 -22.10 0.75 -3.90
C GLU A 174 -21.85 -0.30 -4.99
N PHE A 175 -20.60 -0.46 -5.46
CA PHE A 175 -20.26 -1.39 -6.53
C PHE A 175 -20.01 -2.80 -6.00
N LYS A 176 -20.48 -3.81 -6.74
CA LYS A 176 -20.28 -5.23 -6.41
C LYS A 176 -18.78 -5.57 -6.35
N GLU A 177 -17.99 -4.97 -7.24
CA GLU A 177 -16.55 -5.15 -7.36
C GLU A 177 -15.82 -4.70 -6.09
N PHE A 178 -16.34 -3.69 -5.38
CA PHE A 178 -15.75 -3.29 -4.09
C PHE A 178 -15.97 -4.34 -3.02
N LYS A 179 -17.15 -4.97 -2.97
CA LYS A 179 -17.38 -6.09 -2.06
C LYS A 179 -16.42 -7.24 -2.36
N GLU A 180 -16.27 -7.62 -3.62
CA GLU A 180 -15.31 -8.65 -4.04
C GLU A 180 -13.86 -8.26 -3.73
N PHE A 181 -13.52 -6.97 -3.80
CA PHE A 181 -12.21 -6.45 -3.42
C PHE A 181 -11.93 -6.68 -1.93
N VAL A 182 -12.88 -6.33 -1.06
CA VAL A 182 -12.77 -6.54 0.39
C VAL A 182 -12.66 -8.04 0.71
N ASP A 183 -13.53 -8.87 0.12
CA ASP A 183 -13.49 -10.33 0.31
C ASP A 183 -12.12 -10.89 -0.11
N THR A 184 -11.59 -10.43 -1.25
CA THR A 184 -10.26 -10.83 -1.76
C THR A 184 -9.13 -10.39 -0.84
N MET A 185 -9.20 -9.19 -0.23
CA MET A 185 -8.22 -8.72 0.77
C MET A 185 -8.24 -9.59 2.02
N VAL A 186 -9.42 -9.95 2.52
CA VAL A 186 -9.58 -10.81 3.70
C VAL A 186 -9.03 -12.22 3.42
N GLU A 187 -9.34 -12.79 2.26
CA GLU A 187 -8.77 -14.06 1.83
C GLU A 187 -7.24 -14.01 1.75
N ALA A 188 -6.68 -12.95 1.15
CA ALA A 188 -5.24 -12.76 1.05
C ALA A 188 -4.59 -12.67 2.44
N PHE A 189 -5.18 -11.91 3.36
CA PHE A 189 -4.71 -11.79 4.75
C PHE A 189 -4.65 -13.15 5.43
N ASN A 190 -5.76 -13.92 5.36
CA ASN A 190 -5.83 -15.24 5.97
C ASN A 190 -4.78 -16.20 5.37
N LYS A 191 -4.62 -16.18 4.03
CA LYS A 191 -3.67 -17.06 3.34
C LYS A 191 -2.22 -16.73 3.67
N VAL A 192 -1.88 -15.45 3.78
CA VAL A 192 -0.55 -15.01 4.21
C VAL A 192 -0.32 -15.35 5.68
N GLY A 193 -1.34 -15.22 6.54
CA GLY A 193 -1.28 -15.62 7.94
C GLY A 193 -0.99 -17.11 8.13
N GLU A 194 -1.71 -17.98 7.42
CA GLU A 194 -1.43 -19.43 7.37
C GLU A 194 0.01 -19.71 6.94
N TRP A 195 0.46 -19.04 5.87
CA TRP A 195 1.82 -19.20 5.36
C TRP A 195 2.87 -18.79 6.40
N ILE A 196 2.67 -17.70 7.16
CA ILE A 196 3.61 -17.25 8.20
C ILE A 196 3.76 -18.33 9.29
N VAL A 197 2.66 -18.97 9.69
CA VAL A 197 2.70 -20.06 10.67
C VAL A 197 3.54 -21.22 10.14
N HIS A 198 3.31 -21.63 8.88
CA HIS A 198 4.10 -22.68 8.24
C HIS A 198 5.58 -22.30 8.10
N PHE A 199 5.89 -21.06 7.74
CA PHE A 199 7.25 -20.56 7.64
C PHE A 199 7.98 -20.60 8.99
N LYS A 200 7.34 -20.18 10.08
CA LYS A 200 7.92 -20.24 11.44
C LYS A 200 8.22 -21.68 11.86
N MET A 201 7.31 -22.61 11.59
CA MET A 201 7.53 -24.05 11.82
C MET A 201 8.69 -24.60 10.97
N ALA A 202 8.79 -24.17 9.72
CA ALA A 202 9.85 -24.59 8.81
C ALA A 202 11.22 -23.96 9.14
N CYS A 203 11.28 -22.79 9.77
CA CYS A 203 12.53 -22.11 10.08
C CYS A 203 12.99 -22.30 11.54
N GLY A 204 12.19 -22.97 12.37
CA GLY A 204 12.53 -23.24 13.77
C GLY A 204 12.56 -22.00 14.66
N SER A 205 11.80 -20.97 14.28
CA SER A 205 11.64 -19.74 15.07
C SER A 205 10.37 -19.88 15.91
N HIS A 206 10.52 -20.10 17.22
CA HIS A 206 9.43 -20.03 18.20
C HIS A 206 9.07 -18.58 18.52
#